data_AF-A0A179S9S7-F1
#
_entry.id   AF-A0A179S9S7-F1
#
_cell.length_a   1.000
_cell.length_b   1.000
_cell.length_c   1.000
_cell.angle_alpha   90.00
_cell.angle_beta   90.00
_cell.angle_gamma   90.00
#
_symmetry.space_group_name_H-M   'P 1'
#
loop_
_entity.id
_entity.type
_entity.pdbx_description
1 polymer ?
#
loop_
_entity_poly.entity_id
_entity_poly.type
_entity_poly.pdbx_seq_one_letter_code
_entity_poly.pdbx_strand_id
1 'polypeptide(L)' 'MALHAERTAIEQRLARAEQERLYLADPAAAAAAQAAEETLLADLDRVMTRIRAAEYRSQPGARTW' A
#
# COMPACT_ATOMS: atom_id res chain seq x y z
N MET A 1 8.06 -11.28 -7.15
CA MET A 1 7.55 -10.51 -8.32
C MET A 1 6.11 -10.05 -8.14
N ALA A 2 5.12 -10.94 -7.98
CA ALA A 2 3.71 -10.55 -7.83
C ALA A 2 3.43 -9.55 -6.68
N LEU A 3 3.97 -9.79 -5.48
CA LEU A 3 3.79 -8.89 -4.32
C LEU A 3 4.41 -7.50 -4.53
N HIS A 4 5.53 -7.40 -5.25
CA HIS A 4 6.12 -6.09 -5.55
C HIS A 4 5.30 -5.32 -6.60
N ALA A 5 4.69 -6.03 -7.57
CA ALA A 5 3.75 -5.40 -8.49
C ALA A 5 2.49 -4.89 -7.77
N GLU A 6 1.98 -5.67 -6.80
CA GLU A 6 0.87 -5.26 -5.93
C GLU A 6 1.23 -4.02 -5.11
N ARG A 7 2.43 -3.98 -4.50
CA ARG A 7 2.96 -2.80 -3.81
C ARG A 7 2.95 -1.57 -4.73
N THR A 8 3.53 -1.67 -5.93
CA THR A 8 3.60 -0.55 -6.87
C THR A 8 2.22 -0.06 -7.29
N ALA A 9 1.25 -0.96 -7.49
CA ALA A 9 -0.12 -0.56 -7.80
C ALA A 9 -0.79 0.21 -6.64
N ILE A 10 -0.54 -0.19 -5.39
CA ILE A 10 -1.04 0.52 -4.21
C ILE A 10 -0.38 1.89 -4.08
N GLU A 11 0.94 1.98 -4.26
CA GLU A 11 1.69 3.24 -4.23
C GLU A 11 1.20 4.24 -5.29
N GLN A 12 0.89 3.79 -6.51
CA GLN A 12 0.31 4.64 -7.55
C GLN A 12 -1.07 5.16 -7.17
N ARG A 13 -1.90 4.33 -6.53
CA ARG A 13 -3.24 4.74 -6.06
C ARG A 13 -3.15 5.73 -4.90
N LEU A 14 -2.18 5.57 -4.01
CA LEU A 14 -1.90 6.53 -2.93
C LEU A 14 -1.51 7.89 -3.50
N ALA A 15 -0.57 7.93 -4.46
CA ALA A 15 -0.15 9.18 -5.09
C ALA A 15 -1.33 9.90 -5.78
N ARG A 16 -2.27 9.15 -6.37
CA ARG A 16 -3.49 9.72 -6.94
C ARG A 16 -4.44 10.27 -5.87
N ALA A 17 -4.68 9.53 -4.79
CA ALA A 17 -5.56 9.96 -3.71
C ALA A 17 -5.02 11.25 -3.03
N GLU A 18 -3.70 11.34 -2.86
CA GLU A 18 -3.04 12.54 -2.33
C GLU A 18 -3.25 13.75 -3.25
N GLN A 19 -3.08 13.57 -4.57
CA GLN A 19 -3.38 14.63 -5.55
C GLN A 19 -4.86 15.03 -5.51
N GLU A 20 -5.78 14.08 -5.50
CA GLU A 20 -7.21 14.36 -5.42
C GLU A 20 -7.54 15.17 -4.15
N ARG A 21 -6.98 14.82 -2.99
CA ARG A 21 -7.18 15.58 -1.75
C ARG A 21 -6.67 17.03 -1.84
N LEU A 22 -5.54 17.25 -2.53
CA LEU A 22 -4.95 18.59 -2.66
C LEU A 22 -5.71 19.49 -3.65
N TYR A 23 -6.36 18.91 -4.67
CA TYR A 23 -6.99 19.67 -5.75
C TYR A 23 -8.53 19.68 -5.70
N LEU A 24 -9.18 18.84 -4.88
CA LEU A 24 -10.62 18.86 -4.69
C LEU A 24 -11.04 20.01 -3.77
N ALA A 25 -11.93 20.86 -4.28
CA ALA A 25 -12.55 21.93 -3.50
C ALA A 25 -13.79 21.48 -2.71
N ASP A 26 -14.33 20.29 -3.02
CA ASP A 26 -15.48 19.70 -2.32
C ASP A 26 -15.03 18.96 -1.05
N PRO A 27 -15.44 19.41 0.15
CA PRO A 27 -15.09 18.77 1.41
C PRO A 27 -15.57 17.32 1.50
N ALA A 28 -16.69 16.96 0.88
CA ALA A 28 -17.20 15.60 0.90
C ALA A 28 -16.33 14.67 0.05
N ALA A 29 -15.91 15.14 -1.13
CA ALA A 29 -14.97 14.42 -2.00
C ALA A 29 -13.58 14.29 -1.34
N ALA A 30 -13.13 15.32 -0.62
CA ALA A 30 -11.87 15.27 0.14
C ALA A 30 -11.93 14.24 1.29
N ALA A 31 -13.06 14.17 2.02
CA ALA A 31 -13.25 13.17 3.08
C ALA A 31 -13.29 11.73 2.52
N ALA A 32 -13.92 11.53 1.35
CA ALA A 32 -13.92 10.23 0.68
C ALA A 32 -12.52 9.83 0.20
N ALA A 33 -11.74 10.78 -0.36
CA ALA A 33 -10.36 10.56 -0.76
C ALA A 33 -9.47 10.19 0.45
N GLN A 34 -9.66 10.87 1.59
CA GLN A 34 -8.96 10.57 2.85
C GLN A 34 -9.27 9.15 3.35
N ALA A 35 -10.54 8.73 3.37
CA ALA A 35 -10.93 7.38 3.78
C ALA A 35 -10.36 6.30 2.83
N ALA A 36 -10.29 6.60 1.54
CA ALA A 36 -9.66 5.73 0.56
C ALA A 36 -8.14 5.63 0.78
N GLU A 37 -7.47 6.74 1.09
CA GLU A 37 -6.06 6.80 1.43
C GLU A 37 -5.73 5.93 2.66
N GLU A 38 -6.53 6.04 3.74
CA GLU A 38 -6.37 5.22 4.95
C GLU A 38 -6.49 3.72 4.66
N THR A 39 -7.44 3.34 3.81
CA THR A 39 -7.61 1.95 3.38
C THR A 39 -6.39 1.46 2.59
N LEU A 40 -5.88 2.28 1.67
CA LEU A 40 -4.70 1.97 0.87
C LEU A 40 -3.43 1.84 1.71
N LEU A 41 -3.28 2.65 2.76
CA LEU A 41 -2.16 2.55 3.70
C LEU A 41 -2.20 1.24 4.49
N ALA A 42 -3.38 0.81 4.95
CA ALA A 42 -3.55 -0.48 5.62
C ALA A 42 -3.24 -1.65 4.68
N ASP A 43 -3.66 -1.58 3.42
CA ASP A 43 -3.34 -2.59 2.41
C ASP A 43 -1.84 -2.62 2.08
N LEU A 44 -1.19 -1.45 2.01
CA LEU A 44 0.26 -1.34 1.80
C LEU A 44 1.03 -2.02 2.93
N ASP A 45 0.66 -1.79 4.19
CA ASP A 45 1.30 -2.42 5.34
C ASP A 45 1.21 -3.95 5.29
N ARG A 46 0.03 -4.48 4.94
CA ARG A 46 -0.16 -5.93 4.75
C ARG A 46 0.73 -6.49 3.65
N VAL A 47 0.82 -5.81 2.51
CA VAL A 47 1.67 -6.23 1.38
C VAL A 47 3.15 -6.18 1.77
N MET A 48 3.60 -5.12 2.44
CA MET A 48 4.97 -4.98 2.94
C MET A 48 5.33 -6.10 3.93
N THR A 49 4.41 -6.47 4.81
CA THR A 49 4.58 -7.60 5.74
C THR A 49 4.72 -8.93 4.99
N ARG A 50 3.90 -9.16 3.96
CA ARG A 50 3.99 -10.38 3.13
C ARG A 50 5.28 -10.44 2.32
N ILE A 51 5.75 -9.31 1.79
CA ILE A 51 7.03 -9.19 1.11
C ILE A 51 8.16 -9.61 2.05
N ARG A 52 8.25 -8.99 3.24
CA ARG A 52 9.27 -9.33 4.25
C ARG A 52 9.24 -10.81 4.64
N ALA A 53 8.05 -11.39 4.83
CA ALA A 53 7.92 -12.80 5.15
C ALA A 53 8.39 -13.71 4.01
N ALA A 54 8.14 -13.33 2.75
CA ALA A 54 8.61 -14.06 1.58
C ALA A 54 10.13 -13.94 1.41
N GLU A 55 10.69 -12.75 1.64
CA GLU A 55 12.13 -12.50 1.64
C GLU A 55 12.84 -13.34 2.71
N TYR A 56 12.32 -13.33 3.94
CA TYR A 56 12.87 -14.13 5.04
C TYR A 56 12.89 -15.62 4.70
N ARG A 57 11.82 -16.18 4.14
CA ARG A 57 11.78 -17.59 3.71
C ARG A 57 12.76 -17.91 2.59
N SER A 58 13.09 -16.94 1.76
CA SER A 58 13.99 -17.12 0.61
C SER A 58 15.46 -16.95 0.99
N GLN A 59 15.76 -16.53 2.22
CA GLN A 59 17.12 -16.25 2.66
C GLN A 59 17.87 -17.53 3.05
N PRO A 60 19.11 -17.75 2.58
CA PRO A 60 19.90 -18.91 2.97
C PRO A 60 20.16 -18.89 4.49
N GLY A 61 19.75 -19.95 5.19
CA GLY A 61 19.88 -20.06 6.65
C GLY A 61 18.61 -19.71 7.45
N ALA A 62 17.48 -19.42 6.80
CA ALA A 62 16.20 -19.30 7.47
C ALA A 62 15.84 -20.62 8.18
N ARG A 63 15.81 -20.60 9.53
CA ARG A 63 15.53 -21.78 10.35
C ARG A 63 14.05 -22.16 10.19
N THR A 64 13.80 -23.26 9.49
CA THR A 64 12.50 -23.94 9.45
C THR A 64 12.40 -24.76 10.74
N TRP A 65 11.62 -24.27 11.71
CA TRP A 65 11.24 -25.04 12.89
C TRP A 65 10.12 -26.01 12.54
#